data_AF-A0A1Y3BS22-F1
#
_entry.id   AF-A0A1Y3BS22-F1
#
_cell.length_a   1.000
_cell.length_b   1.000
_cell.length_c   1.000
_cell.angle_alpha   90.00
_cell.angle_beta   90.00
_cell.angle_gamma   90.00
#
_symmetry.space_group_name_H-M   'P 1'
#
loop_
_entity.id
_entity.type
_entity.pdbx_description
1 polymer ?
#
loop_
_entity_poly.entity_id
_entity_poly.type
_entity_poly.pdbx_seq_one_letter_code
_entity_poly.pdbx_strand_id
1 'polypeptide(L)'
;MSNQQALNCNLIDETVIVTHVNSPTLFYCRIEQDIERYEQLKQLIRQHIDSEPHSMPDLTKRNSGSIISALVYSDIHNDWCRARLISMKLDHNHKPICAKVRLIDFGSIEFVSWKPEF
;
A
#
# COMPACT_ATOMS: atom_id res chain seq x y z
N MET A 1 21.21 27.76 43.86
CA MET A 1 21.68 26.55 43.15
C MET A 1 20.53 25.56 43.13
N SER A 2 19.78 25.50 42.03
CA SER A 2 18.63 24.59 41.88
C SER A 2 18.99 23.53 40.85
N ASN A 3 19.03 22.27 41.31
CA ASN A 3 19.28 21.09 40.51
C ASN A 3 18.24 20.96 39.37
N GLN A 4 18.68 21.19 38.13
CA GLN A 4 18.03 20.60 36.96
C GLN A 4 18.52 19.16 36.84
N GLN A 5 17.78 18.22 37.44
CA GLN A 5 17.84 16.83 37.00
C GLN A 5 17.22 16.79 35.61
N ALA A 6 18.07 16.71 34.58
CA ALA A 6 17.65 16.42 33.22
C ALA A 6 16.87 15.10 33.25
N LEU A 7 15.61 15.15 32.82
CA LEU A 7 14.83 13.97 32.53
C LEU A 7 15.58 13.23 31.43
N ASN A 8 16.26 12.13 31.78
CA ASN A 8 16.81 11.17 30.85
C ASN A 8 15.61 10.45 30.20
N CYS A 9 14.95 11.14 29.27
CA CYS A 9 14.10 10.50 28.31
C CYS A 9 15.06 9.73 27.39
N ASN A 10 15.15 8.42 27.54
CA ASN A 10 15.72 7.55 26.51
C ASN A 10 14.83 7.71 25.27
N LEU A 11 15.11 8.75 24.47
CA LEU A 11 14.53 8.93 23.16
C LEU A 11 15.16 7.85 22.29
N ILE A 12 14.38 6.81 22.00
CA ILE A 12 14.73 5.86 20.96
C ILE A 12 14.38 6.57 19.66
N ASP A 13 15.39 7.13 19.01
CA ASP A 13 15.24 7.65 17.65
C ASP A 13 15.03 6.48 16.70
N GLU A 14 14.04 6.59 15.81
CA GLU A 14 13.75 5.59 14.79
C GLU A 14 14.07 6.17 13.41
N THR A 15 14.90 5.46 12.64
CA THR A 15 15.20 5.88 11.27
C THR A 15 14.07 5.46 10.35
N VAL A 16 13.58 6.40 9.54
CA VAL A 16 12.46 6.16 8.63
C VAL A 16 12.77 6.66 7.23
N ILE A 17 12.17 6.00 6.25
CA ILE A 17 12.18 6.41 4.84
C ILE A 17 10.83 7.04 4.54
N VAL A 18 10.80 8.31 4.14
CA VAL A 18 9.56 8.97 3.69
C VAL A 18 9.14 8.35 2.35
N THR A 19 7.95 7.75 2.30
CA THR A 19 7.43 7.02 1.14
C THR A 19 6.41 7.83 0.35
N HIS A 20 5.69 8.75 0.99
CA HIS A 20 4.73 9.63 0.32
C HIS A 20 4.48 10.90 1.14
N VAL A 21 4.32 12.05 0.47
CA VAL A 21 4.08 13.34 1.11
C VAL A 21 2.79 13.94 0.54
N ASN A 22 1.76 14.13 1.37
CA ASN A 22 0.61 14.97 1.00
C ASN A 22 0.88 16.43 1.35
N SER A 23 1.54 16.67 2.48
CA SER A 23 1.96 17.99 2.95
C SER A 23 3.04 17.82 4.03
N PRO A 24 3.74 18.90 4.45
CA PRO A 24 4.72 18.81 5.53
C PRO A 24 4.17 18.26 6.86
N THR A 25 2.87 18.36 7.11
CA THR A 25 2.21 17.85 8.33
C THR A 25 1.47 16.53 8.12
N LEU A 26 1.46 15.99 6.89
CA LEU A 26 0.79 14.73 6.55
C LEU A 26 1.60 14.00 5.49
N PHE A 27 2.40 13.06 5.95
CA PHE A 27 3.22 12.20 5.11
C PHE A 27 3.23 10.78 5.68
N TYR A 28 3.69 9.84 4.86
CA TYR A 28 3.84 8.44 5.20
C TYR A 28 5.32 8.09 5.15
N CYS A 29 5.71 7.20 6.05
CA CYS A 29 7.06 6.68 6.11
C CYS A 29 7.03 5.19 6.40
N ARG A 30 8.12 4.51 6.04
CA ARG A 30 8.42 3.14 6.41
C ARG A 30 9.60 3.14 7.37
N ILE A 31 9.55 2.31 8.40
CA ILE A 31 10.67 2.10 9.32
C ILE A 31 11.82 1.46 8.55
N GLU A 32 13.03 2.02 8.66
CA GLU A 32 14.19 1.55 7.88
C GLU A 32 14.55 0.09 8.22
N GLN A 33 14.39 -0.30 9.48
CA GLN A 33 14.65 -1.66 9.96
C GLN A 33 13.78 -2.74 9.25
N ASP A 34 12.62 -2.36 8.69
CA ASP A 34 11.71 -3.28 8.00
C ASP A 34 12.05 -3.49 6.51
N ILE A 35 13.14 -2.92 6.00
CA ILE A 35 13.43 -2.95 4.56
C ILE A 35 13.60 -4.37 4.01
N GLU A 36 14.25 -5.25 4.75
CA GLU A 36 14.43 -6.65 4.33
C GLU A 36 13.10 -7.40 4.29
N ARG A 37 12.25 -7.19 5.31
CA ARG A 37 10.92 -7.78 5.38
C ARG A 37 10.03 -7.27 4.23
N TYR A 38 10.16 -6.00 3.88
CA TYR A 38 9.44 -5.39 2.76
C TYR A 38 9.87 -5.99 1.42
N GLU A 39 11.17 -6.13 1.16
CA GLU A 39 11.66 -6.74 -0.09
C GLU A 39 11.30 -8.22 -0.20
N GLN A 40 11.36 -8.98 0.91
CA GLN A 40 10.86 -10.36 0.96
C GLN A 40 9.37 -10.43 0.61
N LEU A 41 8.55 -9.54 1.16
CA LEU A 41 7.13 -9.49 0.86
C LEU A 41 6.86 -9.20 -0.63
N LYS A 42 7.59 -8.25 -1.23
CA LYS A 42 7.49 -7.98 -2.67
C LYS A 42 7.81 -9.21 -3.51
N GLN A 43 8.88 -9.93 -3.15
CA GLN A 43 9.25 -11.16 -3.84
C GLN A 43 8.14 -12.22 -3.75
N LEU A 44 7.56 -12.42 -2.56
CA LEU A 44 6.46 -13.37 -2.36
C LEU A 44 5.21 -12.98 -3.16
N ILE A 45 4.88 -11.68 -3.23
CA ILE A 45 3.77 -11.17 -4.04
C ILE A 45 4.02 -11.49 -5.53
N ARG A 46 5.20 -11.19 -6.05
CA ARG A 46 5.55 -11.49 -7.45
C ARG A 46 5.44 -12.98 -7.75
N GLN A 47 6.02 -13.83 -6.90
CA GLN A 47 5.92 -15.29 -7.05
C GLN A 47 4.47 -15.78 -7.06
N HIS A 48 3.62 -15.22 -6.19
CA HIS A 48 2.19 -15.56 -6.16
C HIS A 48 1.49 -15.18 -7.46
N ILE A 49 1.69 -13.94 -7.94
CA ILE A 49 1.10 -13.49 -9.21
C ILE A 49 1.60 -14.32 -10.39
N ASP A 50 2.90 -14.61 -10.47
CA ASP A 50 3.47 -15.42 -11.54
C ASP A 50 2.92 -16.85 -11.54
N SER A 51 2.58 -17.39 -10.36
CA SER A 51 1.97 -18.72 -10.22
C SER A 51 0.48 -18.76 -10.55
N GLU A 52 -0.21 -17.62 -10.45
CA GLU A 52 -1.65 -17.47 -10.69
C GLU A 52 -1.94 -16.19 -11.51
N PRO A 53 -1.53 -16.11 -12.79
CA PRO A 53 -1.51 -14.87 -13.59
C PRO A 53 -2.87 -14.17 -13.81
N HIS A 54 -3.98 -14.71 -13.28
CA HIS A 54 -5.32 -14.14 -13.40
C HIS A 54 -6.08 -14.05 -12.06
N SER A 55 -5.42 -14.28 -10.91
CA SER A 55 -6.07 -14.24 -9.59
C SER A 55 -6.20 -12.82 -9.01
N MET A 56 -6.51 -11.84 -9.85
CA MET A 56 -6.91 -10.54 -9.32
C MET A 56 -8.14 -10.74 -8.41
N PRO A 57 -8.12 -10.23 -7.17
CA PRO A 57 -9.18 -10.49 -6.21
C PRO A 57 -10.51 -10.00 -6.78
N ASP A 58 -11.53 -10.87 -6.76
CA ASP A 58 -12.86 -10.53 -7.26
C ASP A 58 -13.50 -9.45 -6.37
N LEU A 59 -13.31 -8.19 -6.76
CA LEU A 59 -13.82 -7.02 -6.06
C LEU A 59 -15.36 -6.92 -6.10
N THR A 60 -16.03 -7.76 -6.89
CA THR A 60 -17.49 -7.75 -7.07
C THR A 60 -18.21 -8.59 -6.02
N LYS A 61 -17.52 -9.55 -5.38
CA LYS A 61 -18.03 -10.34 -4.24
C LYS A 61 -17.97 -9.54 -2.94
N ARG A 62 -18.78 -8.47 -2.89
CA ARG A 62 -18.84 -7.55 -1.76
C ARG A 62 -19.86 -8.04 -0.74
N ASN A 63 -19.42 -8.29 0.49
CA ASN A 63 -20.30 -8.20 1.66
C ASN A 63 -20.39 -6.71 2.03
N SER A 64 -21.60 -6.18 2.19
CA SER A 64 -21.80 -4.76 2.50
C SER A 64 -21.02 -4.39 3.78
N GLY A 65 -20.05 -3.47 3.67
CA GLY A 65 -19.26 -2.97 4.80
C GLY A 65 -17.82 -3.48 4.96
N SER A 66 -17.35 -4.46 4.16
CA SER A 66 -15.97 -4.93 4.29
C SER A 66 -14.93 -4.01 3.63
N ILE A 67 -13.83 -3.73 4.33
CA ILE A 67 -12.63 -3.13 3.77
C ILE A 67 -12.00 -4.15 2.83
N ILE A 68 -11.86 -3.80 1.55
CA ILE A 68 -11.26 -4.69 0.56
C ILE A 68 -9.78 -4.32 0.40
N SER A 69 -8.92 -5.25 0.80
CA SER A 69 -7.50 -5.25 0.44
C SER A 69 -7.32 -6.05 -0.85
N ALA A 70 -6.51 -5.54 -1.77
CA ALA A 70 -6.24 -6.15 -3.05
C ALA A 70 -4.76 -6.02 -3.41
N LEU A 71 -4.27 -6.93 -4.25
CA LEU A 71 -3.05 -6.71 -5.01
C LEU A 71 -3.42 -5.90 -6.26
N VAL A 72 -2.65 -4.87 -6.57
CA VAL A 72 -2.82 -4.03 -7.77
C VAL A 72 -1.47 -3.73 -8.38
N TYR A 73 -1.41 -3.63 -9.69
CA TYR A 73 -0.20 -3.16 -10.37
C TYR A 73 -0.15 -1.64 -10.34
N SER A 74 0.91 -1.07 -9.75
CA SER A 74 1.16 0.37 -9.78
C SER A 74 2.11 0.69 -10.93
N ASP A 75 1.66 1.49 -11.90
CA ASP A 75 2.53 1.94 -12.99
C ASP A 75 3.58 2.95 -12.48
N ILE A 76 3.34 3.64 -11.36
CA ILE A 76 4.29 4.58 -10.74
C ILE A 76 5.46 3.82 -10.09
N HIS A 77 5.14 2.74 -9.36
CA HIS A 77 6.15 1.92 -8.70
C HIS A 77 6.68 0.79 -9.60
N ASN A 78 6.06 0.59 -10.77
CA ASN A 78 6.36 -0.47 -11.73
C ASN A 78 6.39 -1.87 -11.07
N ASP A 79 5.43 -2.12 -10.18
CA ASP A 79 5.39 -3.34 -9.37
C ASP A 79 3.98 -3.65 -8.84
N TRP A 80 3.78 -4.89 -8.42
CA TRP A 80 2.60 -5.33 -7.68
C TRP A 80 2.63 -4.83 -6.25
N CYS A 81 1.58 -4.11 -5.86
CA CYS A 81 1.47 -3.44 -4.58
C CYS A 81 0.25 -3.92 -3.80
N ARG A 82 0.38 -3.95 -2.48
CA ARG A 82 -0.78 -4.13 -1.59
C ARG A 82 -1.54 -2.83 -1.52
N ALA A 83 -2.84 -2.89 -1.73
CA ALA A 83 -3.67 -1.72 -1.78
C ALA A 83 -4.99 -1.93 -1.05
N ARG A 84 -5.52 -0.83 -0.52
CA ARG A 84 -6.89 -0.74 -0.02
C ARG A 84 -7.75 -0.08 -1.08
N LEU A 85 -8.83 -0.75 -1.49
CA LEU A 85 -9.79 -0.19 -2.43
C LEU A 85 -10.55 0.98 -1.79
N ILE A 86 -10.60 2.13 -2.49
CA ILE A 86 -11.41 3.29 -2.08
C ILE A 86 -12.71 3.33 -2.90
N SER A 87 -12.57 3.27 -4.22
CA SER A 87 -13.72 3.26 -5.14
C SER A 87 -13.34 2.56 -6.44
N MET A 88 -14.33 2.05 -7.17
CA MET A 88 -14.12 1.36 -8.44
C MET A 88 -15.11 1.87 -9.47
N LYS A 89 -14.65 1.97 -10.73
CA LYS A 89 -15.48 2.24 -11.89
C LYS A 89 -15.74 0.93 -12.62
N LEU A 90 -17.00 0.66 -12.92
CA LEU A 90 -17.46 -0.50 -13.68
C LEU A 90 -17.84 -0.10 -15.11
N ASP A 91 -17.77 -1.06 -16.04
CA ASP A 91 -18.35 -0.95 -17.37
C ASP A 91 -19.86 -1.26 -17.37
N HIS A 92 -20.47 -1.21 -18.56
CA HIS A 92 -21.89 -1.51 -18.76
C HIS A 92 -22.24 -2.98 -18.48
N ASN A 93 -21.26 -3.88 -18.47
CA ASN A 93 -21.40 -5.30 -18.12
C ASN A 93 -21.04 -5.57 -16.66
N HIS A 94 -20.94 -4.52 -15.82
CA HIS A 94 -20.53 -4.59 -14.43
C HIS A 94 -19.11 -5.13 -14.17
N LYS A 95 -18.21 -5.07 -15.17
CA LYS A 95 -16.81 -5.44 -15.03
C LYS A 95 -15.95 -4.27 -14.54
N PRO A 96 -14.97 -4.49 -13.65
CA PRO A 96 -14.00 -3.47 -13.24
C PRO A 96 -13.22 -2.90 -14.42
N ILE A 97 -13.17 -1.57 -14.54
CA ILE A 97 -12.32 -0.86 -15.52
C ILE A 97 -11.13 -0.21 -14.82
N CYS A 98 -11.38 0.49 -13.71
CA CYS A 98 -10.34 1.14 -12.94
C CYS A 98 -10.77 1.31 -11.49
N ALA A 99 -9.77 1.50 -10.62
CA ALA A 99 -9.99 1.67 -9.20
C ALA A 99 -9.16 2.84 -8.66
N LYS A 100 -9.77 3.61 -7.77
CA LYS A 100 -9.04 4.49 -6.86
C LYS A 100 -8.66 3.66 -5.64
N VAL A 101 -7.37 3.62 -5.35
CA VAL A 101 -6.81 2.80 -4.29
C VAL A 101 -5.86 3.61 -3.42
N ARG A 102 -5.64 3.16 -2.19
CA ARG A 102 -4.52 3.61 -1.35
C ARG A 102 -3.50 2.50 -1.27
N LEU A 103 -2.26 2.76 -1.69
CA LEU A 103 -1.19 1.79 -1.53
C LEU A 103 -0.79 1.70 -0.06
N ILE A 104 -0.84 0.49 0.49
CA ILE A 104 -0.67 0.26 1.93
C ILE A 104 0.76 0.55 2.36
N ASP A 105 1.73 0.13 1.55
CA ASP A 105 3.16 0.21 1.87
C ASP A 105 3.80 1.57 1.56
N PHE A 106 3.08 2.44 0.84
CA PHE A 106 3.56 3.77 0.44
C PHE A 106 2.72 4.91 1.01
N GLY A 107 1.43 4.70 1.23
CA GLY A 107 0.49 5.73 1.68
C GLY A 107 -0.09 6.61 0.56
N SER A 108 0.44 6.52 -0.67
CA SER A 108 -0.07 7.19 -1.86
C SER A 108 -1.49 6.76 -2.20
N ILE A 109 -2.24 7.66 -2.82
CA ILE A 109 -3.52 7.35 -3.46
C ILE A 109 -3.29 7.34 -4.96
N GLU A 110 -3.68 6.25 -5.62
CA GLU A 110 -3.45 6.04 -7.04
C GLU A 110 -4.73 5.63 -7.75
N PHE A 111 -4.76 5.89 -9.06
CA PHE A 111 -5.77 5.38 -9.96
C PHE A 111 -5.12 4.26 -10.79
N VAL A 112 -5.56 3.03 -10.54
CA VAL A 112 -5.03 1.85 -11.23
C VAL A 112 -6.06 1.37 -12.24
N SER A 113 -5.58 0.96 -13.41
CA SER A 113 -6.42 0.34 -14.43
C SER A 113 -6.55 -1.15 -14.14
N TRP A 114 -7.74 -1.70 -14.34
CA TRP A 114 -7.92 -3.14 -14.33
C TRP A 114 -7.32 -3.70 -15.62
N LYS A 115 -6.27 -4.51 -15.48
CA LYS A 115 -5.66 -5.23 -16.60
C LYS A 115 -6.07 -6.71 -16.43
N PRO A 116 -7.08 -7.19 -17.17
CA PRO A 116 -7.54 -8.58 -17.06
C PRO A 116 -6.52 -9.58 -17.59
N GLU A 117 -5.50 -9.11 -18.30
CA GLU A 117 -4.46 -9.91 -18.94
C GLU A 117 -3.09 -9.35 -18.49
N PHE A 118 -2.44 -10.10 -17.62
CA PHE A 118 -1.00 -10.08 -17.40
C PHE A 118 -0.47 -11.47 -17.72
#